data_AF-A0A1L8EED9-F1
#
_entry.id   AF-A0A1L8EED9-F1
#
_cell.length_a   1.000
_cell.length_b   1.000
_cell.length_c   1.000
_cell.angle_alpha   90.00
_cell.angle_beta   90.00
_cell.angle_gamma   90.00
#
_symmetry.space_group_name_H-M   'P 1'
#
loop_
_entity.id
_entity.type
_entity.pdbx_description
1 polymer ?
#
loop_
_entity_poly.entity_id
_entity_poly.type
_entity_poly.pdbx_seq_one_letter_code
_entity_poly.pdbx_strand_id
1 'polypeptide(L)'
;MAVVDLLTFDNAVFKAYIFWSGVLALKMLAMSPMTAYQRFKTKTFANPEDCLSKKDKVTYDNPNVERVRRAHLNDMENILPFFITGLLYVLTNPSAFLAINLFRLVAVARILHTIVYAVVVIPQPARALSFFAAYFATAYMAFQVVMYAL
;
A
#
# COMPACT_ATOMS: atom_id res chain seq x y z
N MET A 1 -14.01 19.23 -20.44
CA MET A 1 -13.20 18.07 -20.85
C MET A 1 -14.08 16.84 -20.68
N ALA A 2 -14.19 15.96 -21.67
CA ALA A 2 -14.97 14.75 -21.52
C ALA A 2 -14.27 13.81 -20.53
N VAL A 3 -15.03 12.95 -19.84
CA VAL A 3 -14.45 11.96 -18.90
C VAL A 3 -13.40 11.08 -19.57
N VAL A 4 -13.61 10.74 -20.85
CA VAL A 4 -12.68 9.93 -21.65
C VAL A 4 -11.33 10.64 -21.82
N ASP A 5 -11.32 11.96 -21.98
CA ASP A 5 -10.09 12.75 -22.11
C ASP A 5 -9.30 12.82 -20.79
N LEU A 6 -9.93 12.55 -19.65
CA LEU A 6 -9.23 12.45 -18.36
C LEU A 6 -8.55 11.10 -18.18
N LEU A 7 -9.02 10.05 -18.87
CA LEU A 7 -8.56 8.66 -18.76
C LEU A 7 -7.65 8.25 -19.92
N THR A 8 -6.94 9.21 -20.52
CA THR A 8 -5.88 8.96 -21.52
C THR A 8 -4.48 9.17 -20.93
N PHE A 9 -3.48 8.49 -21.49
CA PHE A 9 -2.07 8.68 -21.15
C PHE A 9 -1.51 10.07 -21.51
N ASP A 10 -2.24 10.85 -22.32
CA ASP A 10 -1.91 12.26 -22.57
C ASP A 10 -2.16 13.13 -21.33
N ASN A 11 -3.08 12.72 -20.44
CA ASN A 11 -3.29 13.35 -19.16
C ASN A 11 -2.18 12.94 -18.18
N ALA A 12 -1.31 13.89 -17.85
CA ALA A 12 -0.20 13.68 -16.92
C ALA A 12 -0.66 13.18 -15.54
N VAL A 13 -1.85 13.58 -15.07
CA VAL A 13 -2.41 13.14 -13.79
C VAL A 13 -2.77 11.65 -13.83
N PHE A 14 -3.49 11.23 -14.87
CA PHE A 14 -3.86 9.83 -15.04
C PHE A 14 -2.65 8.92 -15.23
N LYS A 15 -1.69 9.36 -16.05
CA LYS A 15 -0.41 8.65 -16.24
C LYS A 15 0.34 8.46 -14.92
N ALA A 16 0.41 9.50 -14.09
CA ALA A 16 1.05 9.40 -12.78
C ALA A 16 0.27 8.48 -11.82
N TYR A 17 -1.06 8.57 -11.81
CA TYR A 17 -1.92 7.71 -11.02
C TYR A 17 -1.72 6.23 -11.37
N ILE A 18 -1.75 5.87 -12.67
CA ILE A 18 -1.51 4.51 -13.13
C ILE A 18 -0.13 4.02 -12.72
N PHE A 19 0.92 4.83 -12.94
CA PHE A 19 2.28 4.44 -12.63
C PHE A 19 2.44 4.10 -11.14
N TRP A 20 2.02 5.01 -10.25
CA TRP A 20 2.14 4.80 -8.81
C TRP A 20 1.22 3.70 -8.29
N SER A 21 0.02 3.55 -8.86
CA SER A 21 -0.87 2.45 -8.52
C SER A 21 -0.28 1.10 -8.91
N GLY A 22 0.33 1.00 -10.10
CA GLY A 22 1.03 -0.19 -10.55
C GLY A 22 2.22 -0.55 -9.66
N VAL A 23 3.03 0.44 -9.26
CA VAL A 23 4.13 0.24 -8.32
C VAL A 23 3.63 -0.30 -6.97
N LEU A 24 2.55 0.29 -6.43
CA LEU A 24 1.97 -0.16 -5.16
C LEU A 24 1.34 -1.55 -5.27
N ALA A 25 0.71 -1.88 -6.40
CA ALA A 25 0.17 -3.22 -6.67
C ALA A 25 1.28 -4.28 -6.70
N LEU A 26 2.38 -4.02 -7.44
CA LEU A 26 3.56 -4.90 -7.44
C LEU A 26 4.14 -5.08 -6.04
N LYS A 27 4.19 -4.00 -5.26
CA LYS A 27 4.66 -4.03 -3.89
C LYS A 27 3.74 -4.87 -2.99
N MET A 28 2.42 -4.78 -3.12
CA MET A 28 1.47 -5.63 -2.38
C MET A 28 1.64 -7.11 -2.76
N LEU A 29 1.81 -7.40 -4.06
CA LEU A 29 2.11 -8.75 -4.53
C LEU A 29 3.41 -9.29 -3.92
N ALA A 30 4.43 -8.45 -3.73
CA ALA A 30 5.70 -8.82 -3.10
C ALA A 30 5.58 -9.13 -1.58
N MET A 31 4.51 -8.69 -0.90
CA MET A 31 4.31 -8.97 0.53
C MET A 31 3.95 -10.45 0.80
N SER A 32 3.24 -11.09 -0.14
CA SER A 32 2.89 -12.52 -0.07
C SER A 32 4.13 -13.44 -0.06
N PRO A 33 5.06 -13.38 -1.04
CA PRO A 33 6.27 -14.19 -1.02
C PRO A 33 7.19 -13.81 0.13
N MET A 34 7.21 -12.55 0.60
CA MET A 34 7.97 -12.16 1.80
C MET A 34 7.45 -12.86 3.06
N THR A 35 6.12 -13.00 3.19
CA THR A 35 5.51 -13.76 4.28
C THR A 35 5.88 -15.24 4.19
N ALA A 36 5.79 -15.83 2.99
CA ALA A 36 6.17 -17.22 2.76
C ALA A 36 7.66 -17.47 3.08
N TYR A 37 8.55 -16.60 2.59
CA TYR A 37 9.98 -16.66 2.90
C TYR A 37 10.23 -16.65 4.41
N GLN A 38 9.55 -15.78 5.15
CA GLN A 38 9.70 -15.73 6.60
C GLN A 38 9.22 -17.02 7.27
N ARG A 39 8.11 -17.61 6.81
CA ARG A 39 7.60 -18.90 7.32
C ARG A 39 8.59 -20.04 7.10
N PHE A 40 9.15 -20.16 5.89
CA PHE A 40 10.17 -21.17 5.58
C PHE A 40 11.45 -20.95 6.39
N LYS A 41 11.89 -19.69 6.54
CA LYS A 41 13.09 -19.34 7.31
C LYS A 41 12.96 -19.70 8.80
N THR A 42 11.80 -19.46 9.41
CA THR A 42 11.56 -19.78 10.82
C THR A 42 10.97 -21.16 11.06
N LYS A 43 10.65 -21.92 9.99
CA LYS A 43 9.94 -23.21 10.05
C LYS A 43 8.63 -23.12 10.84
N THR A 44 7.93 -21.98 10.71
CA THR A 44 6.66 -21.72 11.39
C THR A 44 5.55 -21.64 10.35
N PHE A 45 4.83 -22.75 10.21
CA PHE A 45 3.77 -22.91 9.24
C PHE A 45 2.40 -22.67 9.88
N ALA A 46 1.45 -22.20 9.07
CA ALA A 46 0.10 -21.92 9.54
C ALA A 46 -0.74 -23.21 9.59
N ASN A 47 -0.46 -24.14 8.67
CA ASN A 47 -1.24 -25.35 8.55
C ASN A 47 -0.36 -26.60 8.78
N PRO A 48 -0.92 -27.71 9.30
CA PRO A 48 -0.19 -28.96 9.52
C PRO A 48 0.41 -29.57 8.23
N GLU A 49 -0.27 -29.45 7.09
CA GLU A 49 0.16 -30.02 5.81
C GLU A 49 1.41 -29.35 5.22
N ASP A 50 1.65 -28.08 5.58
CA ASP A 50 2.82 -27.32 5.13
C ASP A 50 4.09 -27.64 5.94
N CYS A 51 3.96 -28.41 7.02
CA CYS A 51 5.08 -28.77 7.88
C CYS A 51 6.01 -29.77 7.17
N LEU A 52 7.26 -29.36 6.93
CA LEU A 52 8.26 -30.16 6.22
C LEU A 52 8.84 -31.29 7.10
N SER A 53 8.67 -31.17 8.42
CA SER A 53 9.11 -32.17 9.39
C SER A 53 8.08 -32.36 10.50
N LYS A 54 8.04 -33.57 11.09
CA LYS A 54 7.26 -33.86 12.31
C LYS A 54 7.68 -32.99 13.52
N LYS A 55 8.82 -32.30 13.43
CA LYS A 55 9.32 -31.37 14.45
C LYS A 55 8.83 -29.94 14.25
N ASP A 56 8.32 -29.60 13.07
CA ASP A 56 7.80 -28.27 12.78
C ASP A 56 6.50 -28.09 13.55
N LYS A 57 6.34 -26.92 14.18
CA LYS A 57 5.16 -26.62 14.99
C LYS A 57 4.24 -25.68 14.22
N VAL A 58 2.97 -26.06 14.12
CA VAL A 58 1.90 -25.15 13.70
C VAL A 58 1.82 -24.04 14.74
N THR A 59 2.31 -22.86 14.35
CA THR A 59 2.49 -21.72 15.25
C THR A 59 2.16 -20.43 14.50
N TYR A 60 1.35 -19.60 15.14
CA TYR A 60 0.86 -18.34 14.58
C TYR A 60 1.52 -17.12 15.21
N ASP A 61 2.34 -17.31 16.24
CA ASP A 61 2.87 -16.28 17.11
C ASP A 61 4.29 -15.86 16.75
N ASN A 62 4.88 -16.39 15.66
CA ASN A 62 6.22 -16.02 15.26
C ASN A 62 6.30 -14.49 14.98
N PRO A 63 7.07 -13.72 15.77
CA PRO A 63 7.04 -12.26 15.69
C PRO A 63 7.43 -11.71 14.32
N ASN A 64 8.27 -12.43 13.57
CA ASN A 64 8.72 -12.00 12.25
C ASN A 64 7.65 -12.26 11.18
N VAL A 65 6.98 -13.40 11.22
CA VAL A 65 5.86 -13.69 10.30
C VAL A 65 4.72 -12.70 10.54
N GLU A 66 4.35 -12.48 11.81
CA GLU A 66 3.26 -11.58 12.17
C GLU A 66 3.59 -10.09 11.90
N ARG A 67 4.87 -9.71 11.84
CA ARG A 67 5.25 -8.36 11.37
C ARG A 67 4.94 -8.19 9.89
N VAL A 68 5.36 -9.12 9.04
CA VAL A 68 5.08 -9.04 7.59
C VAL A 68 3.58 -9.10 7.33
N ARG A 69 2.84 -9.98 8.03
CA ARG A 69 1.38 -10.05 7.91
C ARG A 69 0.68 -8.75 8.30
N ARG A 70 1.06 -8.14 9.43
CA ARG A 70 0.48 -6.84 9.83
C ARG A 70 0.84 -5.71 8.87
N ALA A 71 2.06 -5.72 8.31
CA ALA A 71 2.43 -4.77 7.27
C ALA A 71 1.56 -4.95 6.02
N HIS A 72 1.33 -6.19 5.59
CA HIS A 72 0.49 -6.51 4.44
C HIS A 72 -0.99 -6.16 4.68
N LEU A 73 -1.53 -6.44 5.87
CA LEU A 73 -2.89 -6.04 6.23
C LEU A 73 -3.04 -4.51 6.18
N ASN A 74 -2.07 -3.79 6.75
CA ASN A 74 -2.09 -2.33 6.70
C ASN A 74 -2.01 -1.79 5.26
N ASP A 75 -1.36 -2.51 4.34
CA ASP A 75 -1.43 -2.16 2.91
C ASP A 75 -2.80 -2.33 2.33
N MET A 76 -3.49 -3.42 2.63
CA MET A 76 -4.86 -3.62 2.19
C MET A 76 -5.78 -2.51 2.71
N GLU A 77 -5.62 -2.12 3.98
CA GLU A 77 -6.42 -1.07 4.61
C GLU A 77 -6.16 0.34 4.06
N ASN A 78 -5.01 0.60 3.43
CA ASN A 78 -4.62 1.97 3.03
C ASN A 78 -4.44 2.15 1.52
N ILE A 79 -3.85 1.16 0.84
CA ILE A 79 -3.60 1.20 -0.60
C ILE A 79 -4.89 0.96 -1.38
N LEU A 80 -5.77 0.05 -0.92
CA LEU A 80 -7.05 -0.19 -1.61
C LEU A 80 -7.94 1.05 -1.62
N PRO A 81 -8.14 1.77 -0.49
CA PRO A 81 -8.79 3.08 -0.53
C PRO A 81 -8.10 4.05 -1.47
N PHE A 82 -6.76 4.12 -1.48
CA PHE A 82 -6.02 4.99 -2.39
C PHE A 82 -6.29 4.69 -3.87
N PHE A 83 -6.38 3.42 -4.29
CA PHE A 83 -6.73 3.09 -5.67
C PHE A 83 -8.10 3.65 -6.05
N ILE A 84 -9.10 3.50 -5.16
CA ILE A 84 -10.43 4.01 -5.43
C ILE A 84 -10.45 5.54 -5.43
N THR A 85 -9.97 6.16 -4.35
CA THR A 85 -10.00 7.63 -4.19
C THR A 85 -9.10 8.33 -5.20
N GLY A 86 -7.96 7.74 -5.54
CA GLY A 86 -7.02 8.28 -6.50
C GLY A 86 -7.63 8.33 -7.89
N LEU A 87 -8.29 7.26 -8.33
CA LEU A 87 -9.02 7.24 -9.60
C LEU A 87 -10.15 8.27 -9.61
N LEU A 88 -10.98 8.30 -8.57
CA LEU A 88 -12.07 9.29 -8.45
C LEU A 88 -11.52 10.72 -8.46
N TYR A 89 -10.38 10.97 -7.84
CA TYR A 89 -9.73 12.27 -7.83
C TYR A 89 -9.17 12.65 -9.21
N VAL A 90 -8.74 11.71 -10.06
CA VAL A 90 -8.40 12.04 -11.46
C VAL A 90 -9.64 12.57 -12.20
N LEU A 91 -10.82 12.00 -11.93
CA LEU A 91 -12.07 12.37 -12.59
C LEU A 91 -12.58 13.77 -12.23
N THR A 92 -12.06 14.39 -11.16
CA THR A 92 -12.40 15.79 -10.80
C THR A 92 -11.55 16.82 -11.54
N ASN A 93 -10.70 16.39 -12.49
CA ASN A 93 -9.76 17.25 -13.23
C ASN A 93 -8.93 18.18 -12.32
N PRO A 94 -8.18 17.62 -11.34
CA PRO A 94 -7.47 18.42 -10.36
C PRO A 94 -6.23 19.09 -10.96
N SER A 95 -5.67 20.06 -10.22
CA SER A 95 -4.35 20.61 -10.54
C SER A 95 -3.30 19.49 -10.67
N ALA A 96 -2.65 19.42 -11.83
CA ALA A 96 -1.70 18.36 -12.13
C ALA A 96 -0.52 18.33 -11.15
N PHE A 97 0.01 19.52 -10.80
CA PHE A 97 1.09 19.64 -9.84
C PHE A 97 0.72 19.03 -8.48
N LEU A 98 -0.48 19.35 -7.97
CA LEU A 98 -0.92 18.86 -6.67
C LEU A 98 -1.20 17.36 -6.70
N ALA A 99 -1.96 16.89 -7.69
CA ALA A 99 -2.35 15.49 -7.80
C ALA A 99 -1.14 14.56 -7.94
N ILE A 100 -0.19 14.90 -8.81
CA ILE A 100 1.03 14.10 -9.01
C ILE A 100 1.84 13.99 -7.72
N ASN A 101 1.97 15.10 -6.97
CA ASN A 101 2.72 15.08 -5.71
C ASN A 101 1.98 14.32 -4.61
N LEU A 102 0.64 14.35 -4.57
CA LEU A 102 -0.15 13.52 -3.65
C LEU A 102 0.04 12.03 -3.93
N PHE A 103 -0.02 11.61 -5.21
CA PHE A 103 0.22 10.21 -5.59
C PHE A 103 1.63 9.74 -5.23
N ARG A 104 2.64 10.58 -5.47
CA ARG A 104 4.03 10.33 -5.06
C ARG A 104 4.15 10.19 -3.55
N LEU A 105 3.56 11.11 -2.81
CA LEU A 105 3.59 11.13 -1.35
C LEU A 105 2.99 9.84 -0.79
N VAL A 106 1.80 9.45 -1.25
CA VAL A 106 1.17 8.18 -0.83
C VAL A 106 2.09 7.02 -1.17
N ALA A 107 2.55 6.90 -2.41
CA ALA A 107 3.34 5.75 -2.83
C ALA A 107 4.65 5.61 -2.04
N VAL A 108 5.42 6.69 -1.94
CA VAL A 108 6.68 6.70 -1.18
C VAL A 108 6.43 6.41 0.30
N ALA A 109 5.43 7.05 0.91
CA ALA A 109 5.09 6.83 2.31
C ALA A 109 4.69 5.37 2.59
N ARG A 110 3.93 4.72 1.69
CA ARG A 110 3.54 3.30 1.81
C ARG A 110 4.72 2.35 1.64
N ILE A 111 5.64 2.64 0.72
CA ILE A 111 6.88 1.87 0.56
C ILE A 111 7.74 2.00 1.82
N LEU A 112 7.96 3.23 2.30
CA LEU A 112 8.69 3.49 3.54
C LEU A 112 8.06 2.80 4.74
N HIS A 113 6.74 2.89 4.91
CA HIS A 113 6.00 2.22 5.99
C HIS A 113 6.29 0.72 6.03
N THR A 114 6.40 0.09 4.87
CA THR A 114 6.69 -1.34 4.74
C THR A 114 8.13 -1.65 5.09
N ILE A 115 9.08 -0.85 4.62
CA ILE A 115 10.51 -1.00 4.93
C ILE A 115 10.71 -0.88 6.44
N VAL A 116 10.19 0.19 7.07
CA VAL A 116 10.39 0.46 8.51
C VAL A 116 9.62 -0.53 9.42
N TYR A 117 8.65 -1.27 8.86
CA TYR A 117 7.85 -2.21 9.64
C TYR A 117 8.29 -3.67 9.46
N ALA A 118 8.47 -4.11 8.22
CA ALA A 118 8.70 -5.51 7.87
C ALA A 118 10.17 -5.85 7.59
N VAL A 119 10.95 -4.91 7.05
CA VAL A 119 12.34 -5.18 6.59
C VAL A 119 13.36 -4.73 7.64
N VAL A 120 13.33 -3.46 8.01
CA VAL A 120 14.20 -2.85 9.01
C VAL A 120 13.33 -2.34 10.14
N VAL A 121 13.37 -3.01 11.30
CA VAL A 121 12.56 -2.62 12.45
C VAL A 121 13.13 -1.34 13.04
N ILE A 122 12.61 -0.20 12.59
CA ILE A 122 12.95 1.12 13.10
C ILE A 122 11.98 1.44 14.25
N PRO A 123 12.48 1.93 15.40
CA PRO A 123 11.61 2.34 16.50
C PRO A 123 10.64 3.45 16.05
N GLN A 124 9.56 3.61 16.80
CA GLN A 124 8.70 4.79 16.62
C GLN A 124 9.57 6.07 16.71
N PRO A 125 9.29 7.13 15.93
CA PRO A 125 8.01 7.46 15.28
C PRO A 125 7.95 7.18 13.76
N ALA A 126 8.97 6.57 13.16
CA ALA A 126 9.08 6.45 11.70
C ALA A 126 7.84 5.81 11.02
N ARG A 127 7.30 4.75 11.65
CA ARG A 127 6.08 4.09 11.17
C ARG A 127 4.87 5.01 11.21
N ALA A 128 4.65 5.70 12.32
CA ALA A 128 3.50 6.59 12.47
C ALA A 128 3.56 7.75 11.47
N LEU A 129 4.74 8.36 11.30
CA LEU A 129 4.93 9.46 10.34
C LEU A 129 4.62 9.01 8.90
N SER A 130 5.15 7.86 8.47
CA SER A 130 4.86 7.31 7.13
C SER A 130 3.39 6.92 6.95
N PHE A 131 2.74 6.40 8.00
CA PHE A 131 1.31 6.09 7.98
C PHE A 131 0.46 7.35 7.79
N PHE A 132 0.66 8.35 8.66
CA PHE A 132 -0.15 9.58 8.64
C PHE A 132 0.05 10.41 7.37
N ALA A 133 1.27 10.44 6.81
CA ALA A 133 1.53 11.12 5.55
C ALA A 133 0.69 10.55 4.39
N ALA A 134 0.61 9.22 4.27
CA ALA A 134 -0.26 8.59 3.28
C ALA A 134 -1.74 8.78 3.61
N TYR A 135 -2.11 8.60 4.88
CA TYR A 135 -3.50 8.70 5.35
C TYR A 135 -4.11 10.07 5.06
N PHE A 136 -3.43 11.16 5.44
CA PHE A 136 -3.95 12.51 5.22
C PHE A 136 -3.99 12.89 3.75
N ALA A 137 -3.04 12.43 2.94
CA ALA A 137 -3.08 12.64 1.50
C ALA A 137 -4.31 11.96 0.86
N THR A 138 -4.59 10.71 1.23
CA THR A 138 -5.77 9.97 0.77
C THR A 138 -7.06 10.62 1.27
N ALA A 139 -7.12 11.03 2.54
CA ALA A 139 -8.28 11.70 3.11
C ALA A 139 -8.57 13.05 2.42
N TYR A 140 -7.52 13.83 2.10
CA TYR A 140 -7.66 15.06 1.33
C TYR A 140 -8.27 14.81 -0.05
N MET A 141 -7.76 13.83 -0.81
CA MET A 141 -8.31 13.49 -2.12
C MET A 141 -9.77 13.04 -2.01
N ALA A 142 -10.10 12.20 -1.04
CA ALA A 142 -11.46 11.74 -0.80
C ALA A 142 -12.40 12.92 -0.48
N PHE A 143 -11.97 13.84 0.38
CA PHE A 143 -12.73 15.05 0.69
C PHE A 143 -12.98 15.90 -0.56
N GLN A 144 -11.97 16.13 -1.39
CA GLN A 144 -12.13 16.87 -2.64
C GLN A 144 -13.10 16.20 -3.61
N VAL A 145 -13.06 14.86 -3.70
CA VAL A 145 -14.02 14.09 -4.50
C VAL A 145 -15.46 14.30 -4.02
N VAL A 146 -15.69 14.24 -2.69
CA VAL A 146 -17.01 14.50 -2.11
C VAL A 146 -17.47 15.92 -2.39
N MET A 147 -16.59 16.91 -2.19
CA MET A 147 -16.92 18.32 -2.43
C MET A 147 -17.19 18.64 -3.90
N TYR A 148 -16.54 17.93 -4.83
CA TYR A 148 -16.79 18.08 -6.26
C TYR A 148 -18.15 17.49 -6.70
N ALA A 149 -18.63 16.47 -5.98
CA ALA A 149 -19.89 15.80 -6.29
C ALA A 149 -21.13 16.45 -5.65
N LEU A 150 -20.94 17.38 -4.71
CA LEU A 150 -21.97 18.21 -4.10
C LEU A 150 -22.26 19.45 -4.96
#